data_AF-A0AA39DW36-F1
#
_entry.id   AF-A0AA39DW36-F1
#
_cell.length_a   1.000
_cell.length_b   1.000
_cell.length_c   1.000
_cell.angle_alpha   90.00
_cell.angle_beta   90.00
_cell.angle_gamma   90.00
#
_symmetry.space_group_name_H-M   'P 1'
#
loop_
_entity.id
_entity.type
_entity.pdbx_description
1 polymer ?
#
loop_
_entity_poly.entity_id
_entity_poly.type
_entity_poly.pdbx_seq_one_letter_code
_entity_poly.pdbx_strand_id
1 'polypeptide(L)'
;MNITDWNQKPFTSKTFSQPYHPMSYNYIDYMDAWYNMFYLQNYQHSWFIQFSRTCNFQFPAWFQKWWTFFGLLDSIFPPDIQEKFEFYKKRTSSQPFTQPKLLTFCSRLRIPWILTWNIIKKQEQPHPFPLSLSREFNIKWWDKFNHDFCQASLAAATDLEQYRQELLQTLKQFDDQQENEDNEEIVISDDSYVDPEFIIYGGPMGQAR
;
A
#
# COMPACT_ATOMS: atom_id res chain seq x y z
N MET A 1 -3.10 -10.44 -1.66
CA MET A 1 -2.45 -10.84 -2.91
C MET A 1 -3.00 -9.95 -4.01
N ASN A 2 -2.18 -9.03 -4.51
CA ASN A 2 -2.49 -8.29 -5.73
C ASN A 2 -2.14 -9.17 -6.97
N ILE A 3 -2.40 -8.67 -8.17
CA ILE A 3 -2.10 -9.44 -9.40
C ILE A 3 -0.60 -9.63 -9.61
N THR A 4 0.24 -8.68 -9.19
CA THR A 4 1.71 -8.80 -9.24
C THR A 4 2.22 -9.89 -8.30
N ASP A 5 1.65 -10.02 -7.10
CA ASP A 5 1.94 -11.07 -6.12
C ASP A 5 1.42 -12.44 -6.60
N TRP A 6 0.38 -12.46 -7.44
CA TRP A 6 -0.14 -13.70 -8.03
C TRP A 6 0.90 -14.38 -8.92
N ASN A 7 1.83 -13.60 -9.48
CA ASN A 7 2.98 -14.04 -10.28
C ASN A 7 2.62 -14.96 -11.46
N GLN A 8 1.40 -14.84 -11.98
CA GLN A 8 0.86 -15.57 -13.12
C GLN A 8 -0.21 -14.73 -13.83
N LYS A 9 -0.66 -15.14 -15.02
CA LYS A 9 -1.80 -14.48 -15.67
C LYS A 9 -3.09 -14.73 -14.84
N PRO A 10 -4.04 -13.79 -14.81
CA PRO A 10 -5.24 -13.89 -13.95
C PRO A 10 -6.05 -15.18 -14.14
N PHE A 11 -6.11 -15.69 -15.38
CA PHE A 11 -6.86 -16.90 -15.75
C PHE A 11 -6.02 -18.18 -15.67
N THR A 12 -4.76 -18.09 -15.26
CA THR A 12 -3.93 -19.27 -15.03
C THR A 12 -4.27 -19.85 -13.67
N SER A 13 -4.66 -21.12 -13.65
CA SER A 13 -5.05 -21.82 -12.44
C SER A 13 -3.83 -22.30 -11.65
N LYS A 14 -3.92 -22.20 -10.32
CA LYS A 14 -3.03 -22.84 -9.35
C LYS A 14 -3.73 -24.05 -8.75
N THR A 15 -2.96 -25.11 -8.48
CA THR A 15 -3.48 -26.32 -7.82
C THR A 15 -3.59 -26.08 -6.32
N PHE A 16 -4.62 -26.63 -5.68
CA PHE A 16 -4.71 -26.66 -4.23
C PHE A 16 -3.63 -27.56 -3.62
N SER A 17 -3.24 -27.28 -2.37
CA SER A 17 -2.28 -28.13 -1.62
C SER A 17 -2.88 -29.47 -1.22
N GLN A 18 -4.21 -29.57 -1.17
CA GLN A 18 -4.97 -30.79 -0.90
C GLN A 18 -5.92 -31.07 -2.08
N PRO A 19 -6.24 -32.35 -2.35
CA PRO A 19 -7.16 -32.70 -3.42
C PRO A 19 -8.57 -32.19 -3.11
N TYR A 20 -9.13 -31.41 -4.03
CA TYR A 20 -10.48 -30.83 -3.96
C TYR A 20 -11.10 -30.78 -5.36
N HIS A 21 -12.42 -30.63 -5.49
CA HIS A 21 -13.09 -30.47 -6.77
C HIS A 21 -13.73 -29.08 -6.88
N PRO A 22 -13.29 -28.22 -7.82
CA PRO A 22 -12.21 -28.41 -8.79
C PRO A 22 -10.81 -28.42 -8.13
N MET A 23 -9.84 -29.11 -8.75
CA MET A 23 -8.47 -29.29 -8.22
C MET A 23 -7.60 -28.03 -8.33
N SER A 24 -8.14 -26.97 -8.92
CA SER A 24 -7.43 -25.73 -9.16
C SER A 24 -8.34 -24.52 -9.03
N TYR A 25 -7.71 -23.36 -8.83
CA TYR A 25 -8.36 -22.07 -8.73
C TYR A 25 -7.50 -21.01 -9.42
N ASN A 26 -8.13 -20.07 -10.09
CA ASN A 26 -7.47 -18.91 -10.68
C ASN A 26 -7.58 -17.67 -9.76
N TYR A 27 -7.07 -16.53 -10.22
CA TYR A 27 -7.10 -15.30 -9.42
C TYR A 27 -8.52 -14.76 -9.19
N ILE A 28 -9.43 -14.96 -10.15
CA ILE A 28 -10.83 -14.57 -10.01
C ILE A 28 -11.51 -15.43 -8.95
N ASP A 29 -11.30 -16.75 -8.99
CA ASP A 29 -11.83 -17.68 -7.99
C ASP A 29 -11.33 -17.30 -6.58
N TYR A 30 -10.07 -16.89 -6.45
CA TYR A 30 -9.52 -16.39 -5.19
C TYR A 30 -10.22 -15.11 -4.69
N MET A 31 -10.46 -14.13 -5.58
CA MET A 31 -11.19 -12.92 -5.21
C MET A 31 -12.64 -13.23 -4.80
N ASP A 32 -13.32 -14.07 -5.56
CA ASP A 32 -14.71 -14.46 -5.29
C ASP A 32 -14.82 -15.28 -4.00
N ALA A 33 -13.84 -16.13 -3.70
CA ALA A 33 -13.80 -16.88 -2.44
C ALA A 33 -13.84 -15.95 -1.21
N TRP A 34 -13.17 -14.79 -1.26
CA TRP A 34 -13.23 -13.81 -0.16
C TRP A 34 -14.63 -13.24 0.05
N TYR A 35 -15.40 -12.99 -1.01
CA TYR A 35 -16.78 -12.54 -0.87
C TYR A 35 -17.68 -13.69 -0.40
N ASN A 36 -17.55 -14.86 -1.03
CA ASN A 36 -18.40 -16.00 -0.77
C ASN A 36 -18.22 -16.58 0.64
N MET A 37 -17.00 -16.62 1.16
CA MET A 37 -16.70 -17.19 2.49
C MET A 37 -17.59 -16.57 3.59
N PHE A 38 -17.73 -15.25 3.60
CA PHE A 38 -18.54 -14.57 4.61
C PHE A 38 -20.05 -14.67 4.35
N TYR A 39 -20.48 -15.08 3.16
CA TYR A 39 -21.90 -15.27 2.84
C TYR A 39 -22.42 -16.70 3.07
N LEU A 40 -21.53 -17.69 3.18
CA LEU A 40 -21.88 -19.11 3.07
C LEU A 40 -22.29 -19.79 4.39
N GLN A 41 -22.06 -19.21 5.57
CA GLN A 41 -22.40 -19.86 6.86
C GLN A 41 -23.47 -19.12 7.68
N ASN A 42 -24.47 -19.87 8.15
CA ASN A 42 -25.72 -19.38 8.75
C ASN A 42 -25.77 -19.49 10.30
N TYR A 43 -26.62 -18.64 10.90
CA TYR A 43 -27.18 -18.54 12.26
C TYR A 43 -26.32 -18.66 13.55
N GLN A 44 -25.17 -19.32 13.54
CA GLN A 44 -24.35 -19.50 14.77
C GLN A 44 -22.85 -19.23 14.58
N HIS A 45 -22.46 -18.81 13.39
CA HIS A 45 -21.05 -18.59 13.08
C HIS A 45 -20.68 -17.13 13.18
N SER A 46 -19.56 -16.88 13.85
CA SER A 46 -18.89 -15.59 13.91
C SER A 46 -17.48 -15.74 13.36
N TRP A 47 -17.05 -14.78 12.56
CA TRP A 47 -15.72 -14.75 12.00
C TRP A 47 -14.82 -13.89 12.89
N PHE A 48 -13.77 -14.50 13.43
CA PHE A 48 -12.66 -13.76 14.02
C PHE A 48 -11.69 -13.37 12.90
N ILE A 49 -11.52 -12.07 12.68
CA ILE A 49 -10.69 -11.54 11.60
C ILE A 49 -9.52 -10.77 12.21
N GLN A 50 -8.31 -11.06 11.75
CA GLN A 50 -7.09 -10.40 12.18
C GLN A 50 -6.08 -10.34 11.03
N PHE A 51 -5.36 -9.22 10.92
CA PHE A 51 -4.26 -9.09 9.97
C PHE A 51 -3.02 -9.88 10.42
N SER A 52 -2.37 -10.55 9.46
CA SER A 52 -1.12 -11.27 9.69
C SER A 52 0.01 -10.35 10.17
N ARG A 53 0.98 -10.92 10.89
CA ARG A 53 2.21 -10.22 11.27
C ARG A 53 3.01 -9.72 10.06
N THR A 54 2.98 -10.49 8.99
CA THR A 54 3.69 -10.24 7.73
C THR A 54 2.82 -9.59 6.66
N CYS A 55 1.69 -8.98 7.07
CA CYS A 55 0.77 -8.36 6.13
C CYS A 55 1.42 -7.19 5.38
N ASN A 56 1.26 -7.17 4.05
CA ASN A 56 1.60 -6.00 3.24
C ASN A 56 0.49 -4.95 3.39
N PHE A 57 0.86 -3.70 3.72
CA PHE A 57 -0.07 -2.59 3.91
C PHE A 57 -0.52 -1.93 2.59
N GLN A 58 -0.12 -2.48 1.45
CA GLN A 58 -0.61 -2.10 0.12
C GLN A 58 -1.71 -3.05 -0.34
N PHE A 59 -2.98 -2.66 -0.10
CA PHE A 59 -4.12 -3.50 -0.43
C PHE A 59 -4.59 -3.29 -1.88
N PRO A 60 -4.88 -4.38 -2.63
CA PRO A 60 -5.43 -4.27 -3.97
C PRO A 60 -6.84 -3.68 -3.94
N ALA A 61 -7.25 -3.02 -5.04
CA ALA A 61 -8.54 -2.34 -5.13
C ALA A 61 -9.74 -3.23 -4.81
N TRP A 62 -9.72 -4.50 -5.21
CA TRP A 62 -10.80 -5.45 -4.89
C TRP A 62 -10.92 -5.72 -3.38
N PHE A 63 -9.81 -5.71 -2.64
CA PHE A 63 -9.81 -5.89 -1.20
C PHE A 63 -10.25 -4.62 -0.49
N GLN A 64 -9.88 -3.46 -1.01
CA GLN A 64 -10.40 -2.18 -0.50
C GLN A 64 -11.92 -2.11 -0.69
N LYS A 65 -12.45 -2.59 -1.82
CA LYS A 65 -13.90 -2.75 -2.03
C LYS A 65 -14.50 -3.78 -1.07
N TRP A 66 -13.84 -4.91 -0.84
CA TRP A 66 -14.31 -5.90 0.13
C TRP A 66 -14.39 -5.28 1.55
N TRP A 67 -13.40 -4.48 1.93
CA TRP A 67 -13.34 -3.78 3.20
C TRP A 67 -14.54 -2.84 3.43
N THR A 68 -15.12 -2.23 2.39
CA THR A 68 -16.29 -1.36 2.57
C THR A 68 -17.56 -2.12 2.99
N PHE A 69 -17.61 -3.44 2.78
CA PHE A 69 -18.75 -4.28 3.16
C PHE A 69 -18.52 -5.03 4.48
N PHE A 70 -17.30 -5.53 4.71
CA PHE A 70 -17.00 -6.48 5.79
C PHE A 70 -15.89 -6.00 6.75
N GLY A 71 -15.27 -4.86 6.43
CA GLY A 71 -14.24 -4.26 7.26
C GLY A 71 -14.79 -3.74 8.59
N LEU A 72 -13.88 -3.35 9.46
CA LEU A 72 -14.23 -2.76 10.74
C LEU A 72 -14.76 -1.33 10.58
N LEU A 73 -15.62 -0.89 11.50
CA LEU A 73 -16.13 0.47 11.63
C LEU A 73 -15.46 1.17 12.81
N ASP A 74 -15.13 2.46 12.68
CA ASP A 74 -14.52 3.24 13.76
C ASP A 74 -15.47 3.43 14.95
N SER A 75 -16.79 3.41 14.72
CA SER A 75 -17.81 3.51 15.77
C SER A 75 -17.75 2.43 16.85
N ILE A 76 -17.09 1.30 16.59
CA ILE A 76 -16.94 0.22 17.59
C ILE A 76 -15.66 0.33 18.41
N PHE A 77 -14.81 1.34 18.15
CA PHE A 77 -13.57 1.50 18.90
C PHE A 77 -13.84 1.90 20.35
N PRO A 78 -13.08 1.32 21.31
CA PRO A 78 -13.03 1.86 22.66
C PRO A 78 -12.36 3.25 22.65
N PRO A 79 -12.61 4.09 23.67
CA PRO A 79 -12.19 5.49 23.67
C PRO A 79 -10.70 5.72 23.41
N ASP A 80 -9.84 4.85 23.94
CA ASP A 80 -8.40 4.96 23.82
C ASP A 80 -7.89 4.65 22.39
N ILE A 81 -8.54 3.71 21.70
CA ILE A 81 -8.25 3.39 20.30
C ILE A 81 -8.82 4.47 19.38
N GLN A 82 -9.98 5.02 19.74
CA GLN A 82 -10.57 6.15 19.01
C GLN A 82 -9.63 7.36 19.03
N GLU A 83 -9.08 7.72 20.19
CA GLU A 83 -8.12 8.83 20.32
C GLU A 83 -6.88 8.62 19.41
N LYS A 84 -6.32 7.40 19.44
CA LYS A 84 -5.19 7.02 18.58
C LYS A 84 -5.54 7.09 17.09
N PHE A 85 -6.77 6.70 16.72
CA PHE A 85 -7.24 6.82 15.35
C PHE A 85 -7.43 8.27 14.91
N GLU A 86 -7.97 9.15 15.76
CA GLU A 86 -8.07 10.58 15.48
C GLU A 86 -6.68 11.22 15.30
N PHE A 87 -5.73 10.88 16.17
CA PHE A 87 -4.34 11.32 16.02
C PHE A 87 -3.73 10.85 14.69
N TYR A 88 -3.94 9.59 14.32
CA TYR A 88 -3.50 9.03 13.05
C TYR A 88 -4.15 9.75 11.85
N LYS A 89 -5.45 10.05 11.90
CA LYS A 89 -6.16 10.77 10.83
C LYS A 89 -5.60 12.18 10.62
N LYS A 90 -5.29 12.89 11.70
CA LYS A 90 -4.67 14.23 11.67
C LYS A 90 -3.27 14.17 11.05
N ARG A 91 -2.44 13.21 11.44
CA ARG A 91 -1.07 13.09 10.91
C ARG A 91 -1.02 12.67 9.45
N THR A 92 -2.01 11.89 9.01
CA THR A 92 -2.13 11.42 7.61
C THR A 92 -3.08 12.29 6.77
N SER A 93 -3.46 13.49 7.24
CA SER A 93 -4.38 14.38 6.51
C SER A 93 -3.83 14.81 5.15
N SER A 94 -2.52 15.04 5.07
CA SER A 94 -1.86 15.58 3.89
C SER A 94 -1.41 14.51 2.87
N GLN A 95 -1.56 13.22 3.19
CA GLN A 95 -1.17 12.14 2.28
C GLN A 95 -2.27 11.86 1.24
N PRO A 96 -1.91 11.61 -0.04
CA PRO A 96 -2.89 11.27 -1.07
C PRO A 96 -3.63 9.99 -0.70
N PHE A 97 -4.95 10.00 -0.90
CA PHE A 97 -5.85 8.93 -0.46
C PHE A 97 -5.80 7.74 -1.43
N THR A 98 -4.79 6.87 -1.28
CA THR A 98 -4.67 5.66 -2.09
C THR A 98 -5.50 4.50 -1.53
N GLN A 99 -5.82 4.53 -0.23
CA GLN A 99 -6.54 3.48 0.49
C GLN A 99 -7.31 4.06 1.69
N PRO A 100 -8.39 3.41 2.17
CA PRO A 100 -9.11 3.85 3.36
C PRO A 100 -8.20 3.96 4.59
N LYS A 101 -8.18 5.14 5.24
CA LYS A 101 -7.34 5.38 6.44
C LYS A 101 -7.59 4.38 7.56
N LEU A 102 -8.86 4.00 7.75
CA LEU A 102 -9.25 3.00 8.75
C LEU A 102 -8.63 1.62 8.45
N LEU A 103 -8.63 1.20 7.18
CA LEU A 103 -7.99 -0.05 6.76
C LEU A 103 -6.49 -0.03 7.06
N THR A 104 -5.81 1.06 6.70
CA THR A 104 -4.36 1.19 6.95
C THR A 104 -4.05 1.22 8.45
N PHE A 105 -4.86 1.92 9.25
CA PHE A 105 -4.72 1.96 10.70
C PHE A 105 -4.91 0.56 11.33
N CYS A 106 -6.03 -0.09 11.03
CA CYS A 106 -6.35 -1.41 11.55
C CYS A 106 -5.34 -2.48 11.15
N SER A 107 -4.84 -2.43 9.91
CA SER A 107 -3.83 -3.38 9.43
C SER A 107 -2.49 -3.21 10.11
N ARG A 108 -2.00 -1.97 10.28
CA ARG A 108 -0.74 -1.67 10.97
C ARG A 108 -0.75 -2.14 12.42
N LEU A 109 -1.84 -1.86 13.11
CA LEU A 109 -2.04 -2.22 14.51
C LEU A 109 -2.51 -3.66 14.71
N ARG A 110 -2.84 -4.35 13.61
CA ARG A 110 -3.37 -5.71 13.59
C ARG A 110 -4.59 -5.86 14.49
N ILE A 111 -5.46 -4.85 14.45
CA ILE A 111 -6.69 -4.81 15.23
C ILE A 111 -7.56 -6.00 14.79
N PRO A 112 -7.88 -6.93 15.70
CA PRO A 112 -8.80 -8.00 15.43
C PRO A 112 -10.24 -7.55 15.68
N TRP A 113 -11.18 -8.14 14.94
CA TRP A 113 -12.60 -7.91 15.16
C TRP A 113 -13.43 -9.16 14.88
N ILE A 114 -14.65 -9.15 15.40
CA ILE A 114 -15.62 -10.22 15.19
C ILE A 114 -16.66 -9.72 14.19
N LEU A 115 -16.88 -10.48 13.13
CA LEU A 115 -17.91 -10.24 12.12
C LEU A 115 -18.97 -11.33 12.18
N THR A 116 -20.23 -10.94 12.18
CA THR A 116 -21.41 -11.82 12.12
C THR A 116 -22.43 -11.23 11.15
N TRP A 117 -23.42 -12.02 10.74
CA TRP A 117 -24.57 -11.50 10.01
C TRP A 117 -25.82 -12.30 10.30
N ASN A 118 -26.97 -11.64 10.16
CA ASN A 118 -28.29 -12.25 10.29
C ASN A 118 -29.13 -11.98 9.03
N ILE A 119 -30.09 -12.87 8.74
CA ILE A 119 -31.10 -12.61 7.71
C ILE A 119 -32.25 -11.86 8.36
N ILE A 120 -32.62 -10.74 7.76
CA ILE A 120 -33.74 -9.91 8.18
C ILE A 120 -34.69 -9.67 7.01
N LYS A 121 -35.93 -9.31 7.32
CA LYS A 121 -36.94 -8.91 6.34
C LYS A 121 -37.00 -7.39 6.30
N LYS A 122 -36.71 -6.78 5.15
CA LYS A 122 -36.74 -5.31 4.95
C LYS A 122 -37.62 -4.94 3.76
N GLN A 123 -38.35 -3.84 3.89
CA GLN A 123 -39.13 -3.25 2.80
C GLN A 123 -38.21 -2.33 1.99
N GLU A 124 -37.41 -2.90 1.08
CA GLU A 124 -36.44 -2.15 0.25
C GLU A 124 -37.12 -1.35 -0.86
N GLN A 125 -38.30 -1.81 -1.32
CA GLN A 125 -39.10 -1.17 -2.36
C GLN A 125 -40.43 -0.71 -1.77
N PRO A 126 -41.05 0.38 -2.26
CA PRO A 126 -42.35 0.82 -1.77
C PRO A 126 -43.46 -0.23 -2.02
N HIS A 127 -44.62 -0.09 -1.37
CA HIS A 127 -45.76 -0.96 -1.69
C HIS A 127 -46.16 -0.81 -3.18
N PRO A 128 -46.64 -1.89 -3.84
CA PRO A 128 -47.04 -3.19 -3.28
C PRO A 128 -45.95 -4.28 -3.32
N PHE A 129 -44.67 -3.93 -3.48
CA PHE A 129 -43.61 -4.93 -3.58
C PHE A 129 -43.48 -5.74 -2.27
N PRO A 130 -43.21 -7.06 -2.34
CA PRO A 130 -43.04 -7.88 -1.15
C PRO A 130 -41.77 -7.51 -0.37
N LEU A 131 -41.72 -7.92 0.90
CA LEU A 131 -40.53 -7.79 1.74
C LEU A 131 -39.35 -8.54 1.12
N SER A 132 -38.19 -7.89 1.11
CA SER A 132 -36.93 -8.48 0.68
C SER A 132 -36.23 -9.15 1.88
N LEU A 133 -35.58 -10.28 1.62
CA LEU A 133 -34.63 -10.87 2.55
C LEU A 133 -33.29 -10.16 2.37
N SER A 134 -32.85 -9.46 3.40
CA SER A 134 -31.58 -8.73 3.41
C SER A 134 -30.65 -9.35 4.46
N ARG A 135 -29.35 -9.33 4.19
CA ARG A 135 -28.32 -9.67 5.20
C ARG A 135 -27.96 -8.41 5.96
N GLU A 136 -27.95 -8.50 7.29
CA GLU A 136 -27.49 -7.44 8.17
C GLU A 136 -26.22 -7.87 8.88
N PHE A 137 -25.13 -7.16 8.57
CA PHE A 137 -23.82 -7.40 9.15
C PHE A 137 -23.70 -6.72 10.51
N ASN A 138 -23.14 -7.44 11.47
CA ASN A 138 -22.87 -6.97 12.82
C ASN A 138 -21.39 -7.17 13.11
N ILE A 139 -20.74 -6.09 13.57
CA ILE A 139 -19.32 -6.07 13.89
C ILE A 139 -19.18 -5.80 15.38
N LYS A 140 -18.28 -6.54 16.04
CA LYS A 140 -17.98 -6.37 17.46
C LYS A 140 -16.47 -6.21 17.68
N TRP A 141 -16.11 -5.30 18.58
CA TRP A 141 -14.76 -5.14 19.09
C TRP A 141 -14.29 -6.42 19.80
N TRP A 142 -12.99 -6.69 19.71
CA TRP A 142 -12.36 -7.79 20.44
C TRP A 142 -11.76 -7.30 21.76
N ASP A 143 -12.48 -7.56 22.85
CA ASP A 143 -12.16 -7.02 24.19
C ASP A 143 -10.79 -7.49 24.75
N LYS A 144 -10.18 -8.53 24.18
CA LYS A 144 -8.85 -9.02 24.58
C LYS A 144 -7.72 -8.43 23.73
N PHE A 145 -7.99 -7.38 22.94
CA PHE A 145 -6.97 -6.69 22.19
C PHE A 145 -5.97 -6.01 23.14
N ASN A 146 -4.67 -6.12 22.85
CA ASN A 146 -3.65 -5.50 23.67
C ASN A 146 -3.49 -4.02 23.26
N HIS A 147 -3.99 -3.12 24.10
CA HIS A 147 -3.98 -1.68 23.86
C HIS A 147 -2.58 -1.05 23.95
N ASP A 148 -1.65 -1.69 24.68
CA ASP A 148 -0.27 -1.23 24.87
C ASP A 148 0.57 -1.41 23.60
N PHE A 149 0.30 -2.49 22.84
CA PHE A 149 0.91 -2.73 21.54
C PHE A 149 0.67 -1.57 20.56
N CYS A 150 -0.46 -0.89 20.72
CA CYS A 150 -0.88 0.19 19.85
C CYS A 150 0.05 1.41 19.96
N GLN A 151 0.53 1.74 21.16
CA GLN A 151 1.40 2.89 21.41
C GLN A 151 2.79 2.69 20.78
N ALA A 152 3.37 1.50 20.99
CA ALA A 152 4.68 1.15 20.45
C ALA A 152 4.67 1.07 18.92
N SER A 153 3.60 0.50 18.34
CA SER A 153 3.50 0.36 16.88
C SER A 153 3.24 1.68 16.16
N LEU A 154 2.51 2.62 16.76
CA LEU A 154 2.33 3.96 16.20
C LEU A 154 3.63 4.76 16.25
N ALA A 155 4.34 4.74 17.40
CA ALA A 155 5.63 5.40 17.55
C ALA A 155 6.68 4.86 16.57
N ALA A 156 6.82 3.54 16.48
CA ALA A 156 7.76 2.91 15.54
C ALA A 156 7.41 3.22 14.07
N ALA A 157 6.13 3.29 13.72
CA ALA A 157 5.70 3.66 12.36
C ALA A 157 5.99 5.14 12.05
N THR A 158 5.84 6.03 13.04
CA THR A 158 6.15 7.45 12.86
C THR A 158 7.64 7.71 12.72
N ASP A 159 8.48 7.01 13.49
CA ASP A 159 9.93 7.17 13.45
C ASP A 159 10.50 6.68 12.10
N LEU A 160 10.00 5.55 11.60
CA LEU A 160 10.39 5.02 10.28
C LEU A 160 9.93 5.93 9.13
N GLU A 161 8.72 6.50 9.23
CA GLU A 161 8.24 7.45 8.22
C GLU A 161 9.04 8.75 8.24
N GLN A 162 9.43 9.26 9.41
CA GLN A 162 10.32 10.43 9.53
C GLN A 162 11.69 10.14 8.92
N TYR A 163 12.32 9.04 9.31
CA TYR A 163 13.61 8.63 8.76
C TYR A 163 13.58 8.46 7.22
N ARG A 164 12.49 7.91 6.68
CA ARG A 164 12.32 7.78 5.22
C ARG A 164 12.26 9.15 4.52
N GLN A 165 11.56 10.12 5.11
CA GLN A 165 11.44 11.46 4.52
C GLN A 165 12.77 12.20 4.58
N GLU A 166 13.52 12.07 5.68
CA GLU A 166 14.88 12.62 5.80
C GLU A 166 15.80 12.06 4.72
N LEU A 167 15.82 10.74 4.52
CA LEU A 167 16.62 10.11 3.46
C LEU A 167 16.24 10.60 2.06
N LEU A 168 14.95 10.73 1.75
CA LEU A 168 14.49 11.25 0.46
C LEU A 168 14.90 12.70 0.24
N GLN A 169 14.89 13.51 1.30
CA GLN A 169 15.34 14.88 1.24
C GLN A 169 16.85 14.97 1.03
N THR A 170 17.63 14.10 1.69
CA THR A 170 19.07 14.01 1.48
C THR A 170 19.41 13.56 0.06
N LEU A 171 18.73 12.53 -0.47
CA LEU A 171 18.95 12.08 -1.85
C LEU A 171 18.64 13.19 -2.86
N LYS A 172 17.56 13.93 -2.65
CA LYS A 172 17.21 15.08 -3.50
C LYS A 172 18.28 16.18 -3.44
N GLN A 173 18.83 16.45 -2.26
CA GLN A 173 19.94 17.41 -2.12
C GLN A 173 21.20 16.96 -2.85
N PHE A 174 21.48 15.65 -2.92
CA PHE A 174 22.59 15.13 -3.70
C PHE A 174 22.38 15.29 -5.21
N ASP A 175 21.17 15.00 -5.70
CA ASP A 175 20.81 15.19 -7.11
C ASP A 175 20.89 16.69 -7.51
N ASP A 176 20.35 17.58 -6.67
CA ASP A 176 20.38 19.04 -6.89
C ASP A 176 21.82 19.63 -6.80
N GLN A 177 22.75 18.98 -6.09
CA GLN A 177 24.15 19.39 -6.00
C GLN A 177 24.94 18.98 -7.26
N GLN A 178 24.68 17.78 -7.81
CA GLN A 178 25.31 17.35 -9.07
C GLN A 178 24.87 18.21 -10.26
N GLU A 179 23.59 18.60 -10.33
CA GLU A 179 23.12 19.50 -11.40
C GLU A 179 23.72 20.91 -11.29
N ASN A 180 24.15 21.37 -10.11
CA ASN A 180 24.80 22.67 -9.96
C ASN A 180 26.31 22.63 -10.27
N GLU A 181 27.02 21.54 -9.92
CA GLU A 181 28.42 21.36 -10.29
C GLU A 181 28.62 21.25 -11.81
N ASP A 182 27.70 20.58 -12.52
CA ASP A 182 27.74 20.47 -13.99
C ASP A 182 27.43 21.80 -14.71
N ASN A 183 26.80 22.77 -14.02
CA ASN A 183 26.45 24.09 -14.58
C ASN A 183 27.49 25.18 -14.26
N GLU A 184 28.38 24.98 -13.28
CA GLU A 184 29.44 25.95 -12.94
C GLU A 184 30.72 25.79 -13.78
N GLU A 185 30.84 24.75 -14.63
CA GLU A 185 32.07 24.50 -15.41
C GLU A 185 32.14 25.17 -16.81
N ILE A 186 31.28 26.16 -17.12
CA ILE A 186 31.36 26.94 -18.38
C ILE A 186 31.40 28.45 -18.11
N VAL A 187 32.57 28.96 -17.71
CA VAL A 187 32.99 30.34 -17.99
C VAL A 187 34.47 30.34 -18.36
N ILE A 188 34.78 30.03 -19.62
CA ILE A 188 36.08 30.38 -20.22
C ILE A 188 35.89 31.73 -20.94
N SER A 189 36.45 32.79 -20.35
CA SER A 189 36.75 34.03 -21.05
C SER A 189 38.01 33.82 -21.87
N ASP A 190 37.95 33.95 -23.20
CA ASP A 190 39.13 33.93 -24.06
C ASP A 190 39.16 35.22 -24.89
N ASP A 191 39.97 36.18 -24.41
CA ASP A 191 40.29 37.42 -25.08
C ASP A 191 41.80 37.39 -25.42
N SER A 192 42.10 37.20 -26.70
CA SER A 192 43.33 37.55 -27.43
C SER A 192 44.68 36.91 -27.04
N TYR A 193 45.27 36.15 -27.98
CA TYR A 193 46.73 36.14 -28.15
C TYR A 193 47.17 35.82 -29.59
N VAL A 194 48.24 36.50 -30.01
CA VAL A 194 48.75 36.68 -31.38
C VAL A 194 49.92 35.72 -31.68
N ASP A 195 49.96 35.23 -32.92
CA ASP A 195 50.99 34.34 -33.48
C ASP A 195 52.34 35.06 -33.75
N PRO A 196 53.49 34.46 -33.38
CA PRO A 196 54.79 34.83 -33.94
C PRO A 196 55.44 33.67 -34.73
N GLU A 197 55.67 33.92 -36.02
CA GLU A 197 56.71 33.28 -36.82
C GLU A 197 58.06 33.27 -36.08
N PHE A 198 58.91 32.24 -36.27
CA PHE A 198 60.34 32.41 -36.60
C PHE A 198 61.01 31.08 -37.01
N ILE A 199 61.42 31.05 -38.29
CA ILE A 199 62.72 30.65 -38.87
C ILE A 199 63.22 29.18 -38.85
N ILE A 200 63.52 28.76 -40.08
CA ILE A 200 64.21 27.55 -40.56
C ILE A 200 65.74 27.66 -40.37
N TYR A 201 66.38 26.60 -39.85
CA TYR A 201 67.79 26.30 -40.10
C TYR A 201 67.92 25.02 -40.94
N GLY A 202 68.66 25.11 -42.04
CA GLY A 202 68.87 24.00 -42.98
C GLY A 202 70.26 23.37 -42.92
N GLY A 203 70.33 22.13 -43.42
CA GLY A 203 71.47 21.53 -44.12
C GLY A 203 72.06 20.25 -43.51
N PRO A 204 72.75 19.37 -44.28
CA PRO A 204 72.79 19.24 -45.74
C PRO A 204 72.53 17.80 -46.27
N MET A 205 72.56 17.71 -47.59
CA MET A 205 72.29 16.59 -48.49
C MET A 205 73.01 15.26 -48.23
N GLY A 206 72.31 14.17 -48.57
CA GLY A 206 72.90 12.93 -49.08
C GLY A 206 72.13 12.46 -50.31
N GLN A 207 72.74 12.57 -51.49
CA GLN A 207 72.31 11.89 -52.72
C GLN A 207 72.91 10.48 -52.76
N ALA A 208 72.19 9.50 -53.30
CA ALA A 208 72.56 8.76 -54.52
C ALA A 208 72.00 7.31 -54.57
N ARG A 209 71.37 7.05 -55.72
CA ARG A 209 71.13 5.76 -56.41
C ARG A 209 70.01 4.86 -55.92
#